data_AF-A0A2K8SQ71-F1
#
_entry.id   AF-A0A2K8SQ71-F1
#
_cell.length_a   1.000
_cell.length_b   1.000
_cell.length_c   1.000
_cell.angle_alpha   90.00
_cell.angle_beta   90.00
_cell.angle_gamma   90.00
#
_symmetry.space_group_name_H-M   'P 1'
#
loop_
_entity.id
_entity.type
_entity.pdbx_description
1 polymer ?
#
loop_
_entity_poly.entity_id
_entity_poly.type
_entity_poly.pdbx_seq_one_letter_code
_entity_poly.pdbx_strand_id
1 'polypeptide(L)' 'MLASVPLLYLGDIIVSVDTAQRQAQQQEHSLPTELAWLASHGLLHLLGWDHPDEESLGRMLKQQVRLLNAVGIPIDIE' A
#
# COMPACT_ATOMS: atom_id res chain seq x y z
N MET A 1 -34.29 7.20 6.65
CA MET A 1 -33.78 7.01 5.28
C MET A 1 -32.33 7.46 5.26
N LEU A 2 -31.39 6.53 5.31
CA LEU A 2 -30.00 6.85 5.00
C LEU A 2 -29.96 7.11 3.50
N ALA A 3 -29.74 8.36 3.11
CA ALA A 3 -29.50 8.69 1.71
C ALA A 3 -28.38 7.77 1.21
N SER A 4 -28.64 7.09 0.09
CA SER A 4 -27.68 6.26 -0.61
C SER A 4 -26.45 7.11 -0.92
N VAL A 5 -25.41 7.01 -0.08
CA VAL A 5 -24.13 7.63 -0.35
C VAL A 5 -23.66 7.04 -1.68
N PRO A 6 -23.44 7.86 -2.72
CA PRO A 6 -22.92 7.33 -3.97
C PRO A 6 -21.58 6.66 -3.64
N LEU A 7 -21.42 5.41 -4.10
CA LEU A 7 -20.16 4.70 -3.95
C LEU A 7 -19.06 5.56 -4.59
N LEU A 8 -18.13 6.04 -3.77
CA LEU A 8 -17.01 6.82 -4.26
C LEU A 8 -15.99 5.86 -4.88
N TYR A 9 -15.89 5.91 -6.20
CA TYR A 9 -14.84 5.21 -6.92
C TYR A 9 -13.51 5.94 -6.72
N LEU A 10 -12.53 5.26 -6.10
CA LEU A 10 -11.21 5.84 -5.82
C LEU A 10 -10.24 5.68 -6.98
N GLY A 11 -10.41 4.65 -7.82
CA GLY A 11 -9.48 4.29 -8.89
C GLY A 11 -9.18 2.80 -8.93
N ASP A 12 -8.29 2.43 -9.85
CA ASP A 12 -7.80 1.05 -10.03
C ASP A 12 -6.36 0.92 -9.53
N ILE A 13 -6.04 -0.26 -8.99
CA ILE A 13 -4.67 -0.64 -8.60
C ILE A 13 -4.29 -1.86 -9.45
N ILE A 14 -3.24 -1.72 -10.25
CA ILE A 14 -2.72 -2.78 -11.10
C ILE A 14 -1.32 -3.12 -10.61
N VAL A 15 -1.09 -4.39 -10.26
CA VAL A 15 0.20 -4.89 -9.77
C VAL A 15 0.72 -5.96 -10.72
N SER A 16 1.95 -5.79 -11.19
CA SER A 16 2.67 -6.82 -11.95
C SER A 16 3.19 -7.90 -11.00
N VAL A 17 2.65 -9.12 -11.11
CA VAL A 17 3.06 -10.26 -10.28
C VAL A 17 4.53 -10.62 -10.52
N ASP A 18 4.99 -10.58 -11.76
CA ASP A 18 6.40 -10.88 -12.10
C ASP A 18 7.37 -9.89 -11.43
N THR A 19 7.00 -8.61 -11.38
CA THR A 19 7.80 -7.59 -10.70
C THR A 19 7.75 -7.75 -9.19
N ALA A 20 6.56 -7.97 -8.62
CA ALA A 20 6.39 -8.24 -7.19
C ALA A 20 7.21 -9.46 -6.76
N GLN A 21 7.26 -10.52 -7.56
CA GLN A 21 8.06 -11.70 -7.22
C GLN A 21 9.57 -11.42 -7.22
N ARG A 22 10.06 -10.60 -8.15
CA ARG A 22 11.47 -10.16 -8.14
C ARG A 22 11.79 -9.29 -6.93
N GLN A 23 10.90 -8.35 -6.58
CA GLN A 23 11.06 -7.48 -5.41
C GLN A 23 11.02 -8.28 -4.11
N ALA A 24 10.08 -9.22 -3.98
CA ALA A 24 9.97 -10.12 -2.83
C ALA A 24 11.28 -10.89 -2.57
N GLN A 25 11.92 -11.38 -3.64
CA GLN A 25 13.22 -12.05 -3.55
C GLN A 25 14.35 -11.09 -3.15
N GLN A 26 14.39 -9.88 -3.71
CA GLN A 26 15.41 -8.87 -3.42
C GLN A 26 15.35 -8.36 -1.98
N GLN A 27 14.14 -8.27 -1.43
CA GLN A 27 13.87 -7.78 -0.08
C GLN A 27 13.71 -8.93 0.93
N GLU A 28 14.02 -10.16 0.54
CA GLU A 28 14.01 -11.37 1.39
C GLU A 28 12.69 -11.64 2.13
N HIS A 29 11.56 -11.40 1.48
CA HIS A 29 10.22 -11.61 2.06
C HIS A 29 9.28 -12.36 1.10
N SER A 30 8.09 -12.70 1.59
CA SER A 30 7.15 -13.51 0.83
C SER A 30 6.44 -12.69 -0.27
N LEU A 31 6.09 -13.34 -1.40
CA LEU A 31 5.28 -12.70 -2.44
C LEU A 31 3.95 -12.12 -1.89
N PRO A 32 3.19 -12.81 -1.01
CA PRO A 32 2.02 -12.21 -0.37
C PRO A 32 2.32 -10.91 0.38
N THR A 33 3.46 -10.83 1.06
CA THR A 33 3.91 -9.62 1.75
C THR A 33 4.15 -8.48 0.75
N GLU A 34 4.85 -8.75 -0.35
CA GLU A 34 5.12 -7.75 -1.38
C GLU A 34 3.85 -7.30 -2.11
N LEU A 35 2.92 -8.21 -2.39
CA LEU A 35 1.62 -7.86 -2.97
C LEU A 35 0.81 -6.96 -2.02
N ALA A 36 0.79 -7.26 -0.73
CA ALA A 36 0.15 -6.41 0.27
C ALA A 36 0.82 -5.04 0.37
N TRP A 37 2.15 -5.01 0.31
CA TRP A 37 2.93 -3.77 0.27
C TRP A 37 2.55 -2.91 -0.94
N LEU A 38 2.62 -3.44 -2.17
CA LEU A 38 2.30 -2.70 -3.39
C LEU A 38 0.82 -2.28 -3.45
N ALA A 39 -0.10 -3.13 -3.00
CA ALA A 39 -1.53 -2.80 -2.96
C ALA A 39 -1.84 -1.68 -1.96
N SER A 40 -1.25 -1.73 -0.76
CA SER A 40 -1.42 -0.66 0.23
C SER A 40 -0.78 0.66 -0.22
N HIS A 41 0.37 0.59 -0.89
CA HIS A 41 1.02 1.75 -1.49
C HIS A 41 0.12 2.41 -2.55
N GLY A 42 -0.40 1.61 -3.49
CA GLY A 42 -1.34 2.09 -4.51
C GLY A 42 -2.62 2.68 -3.90
N LEU A 43 -3.15 2.07 -2.85
CA LEU A 43 -4.31 2.60 -2.12
C LEU A 43 -4.01 3.96 -1.49
N LEU A 44 -2.84 4.15 -0.87
CA LEU A 44 -2.45 5.43 -0.30
C LEU A 44 -2.36 6.53 -1.36
N HIS A 45 -1.82 6.21 -2.54
CA HIS A 45 -1.85 7.14 -3.70
C HIS A 45 -3.28 7.52 -4.10
N LEU A 46 -4.20 6.55 -4.20
CA LEU A 46 -5.61 6.84 -4.50
C LEU A 46 -6.30 7.69 -3.41
N LEU A 47 -5.82 7.60 -2.16
CA LEU A 47 -6.27 8.42 -1.04
C LEU A 47 -5.60 9.81 -0.98
N GLY A 48 -4.75 10.14 -1.96
CA GLY A 48 -4.08 11.44 -2.06
C GLY A 48 -2.78 11.56 -1.26
N TRP A 49 -2.23 10.45 -0.77
CA TRP A 49 -0.87 10.44 -0.22
C TRP A 49 0.12 10.38 -1.38
N ASP A 50 0.93 11.41 -1.51
CA ASP A 50 2.03 11.48 -2.47
C ASP A 50 3.35 11.66 -1.71
N HIS A 51 4.47 11.34 -2.35
CA HIS A 51 5.80 11.36 -1.75
C HIS A 51 6.87 12.06 -2.62
N PRO A 52 6.73 13.37 -2.92
CA PRO A 52 7.70 14.09 -3.74
C PRO A 52 9.09 14.27 -3.09
N ASP A 53 9.21 14.06 -1.79
CA ASP A 53 10.44 14.25 -1.01
C ASP A 53 10.59 13.20 0.11
N GLU A 54 11.74 13.18 0.77
CA GLU A 54 12.04 12.20 1.84
C GLU A 54 11.10 12.35 3.06
N GLU A 55 10.65 13.56 3.38
CA GLU A 55 9.76 13.81 4.52
C GLU A 55 8.36 13.23 4.26
N SER A 56 7.80 13.53 3.09
CA SER A 56 6.51 13.00 2.63
C SER A 56 6.55 11.48 2.48
N LEU A 57 7.65 10.93 1.94
CA LEU A 57 7.88 9.49 1.90
C LEU A 57 7.85 8.87 3.29
N GLY A 58 8.60 9.43 4.25
CA GLY A 58 8.63 8.93 5.62
C GLY A 58 7.26 8.94 6.30
N ARG A 59 6.43 9.96 6.04
CA ARG A 59 5.04 10.01 6.54
C ARG A 59 4.15 8.95 5.89
N MET A 60 4.25 8.78 4.58
CA MET A 60 3.47 7.80 3.84
C MET A 60 3.83 6.37 4.24
N LEU A 61 5.12 6.06 4.39
CA LEU A 61 5.59 4.74 4.83
C LEU A 61 5.09 4.38 6.23
N LYS A 62 5.12 5.33 7.19
CA LYS A 62 4.52 5.13 8.52
C LYS A 62 3.02 4.81 8.45
N GLN A 63 2.31 5.51 7.57
CA GLN A 63 0.88 5.27 7.35
C GLN A 63 0.63 3.90 6.69
N GLN A 64 1.50 3.49 5.77
CA GLN A 64 1.43 2.19 5.09
C GLN A 64 1.60 1.03 6.08
N VAL A 65 2.61 1.11 6.96
CA VAL A 65 2.80 0.12 8.04
C VAL A 65 1.60 0.07 8.96
N ARG A 66 1.06 1.24 9.36
CA ARG A 66 -0.15 1.27 10.20
C ARG A 66 -1.32 0.57 9.53
N LEU A 67 -1.50 0.74 8.22
CA LEU A 67 -2.57 0.11 7.46
C LEU A 67 -2.41 -1.41 7.39
N LEU A 68 -1.20 -1.89 7.09
CA LEU A 68 -0.90 -3.32 6.99
C LEU A 68 -1.01 -4.03 8.35
N ASN A 69 -0.52 -3.39 9.41
CA ASN A 69 -0.68 -3.90 10.77
C ASN A 69 -2.15 -4.01 11.18
N ALA A 70 -3.00 -3.06 10.77
CA ALA A 70 -4.44 -3.09 11.08
C ALA A 70 -5.18 -4.27 10.44
N VAL A 71 -4.64 -4.85 9.36
CA VAL A 71 -5.21 -6.03 8.68
C VAL A 71 -4.44 -7.32 8.98
N GLY A 72 -3.53 -7.30 9.95
CA GLY A 72 -2.81 -8.49 10.42
C GLY A 72 -1.61 -8.90 9.54
N ILE A 73 -1.05 -7.98 8.77
CA ILE A 73 0.15 -8.18 7.96
C ILE A 73 1.29 -7.37 8.60
N PRO A 74 2.06 -7.96 9.53
CA PRO A 74 3.13 -7.25 10.20
C PRO A 74 4.26 -6.93 9.21
N ILE A 75 4.62 -5.66 9.12
CA ILE A 75 5.79 -5.19 8.38
C ILE A 75 6.54 -4.19 9.24
N ASP A 76 7.84 -4.41 9.38
CA ASP A 76 8.77 -3.48 9.99
C ASP A 76 9.59 -2.80 8.89
N ILE A 77 9.69 -1.48 8.98
CA ILE A 77 10.61 -0.66 8.18
C ILE A 77 11.68 -0.23 9.18
N GLU A 78 12.89 -0.77 9.04
CA GLU A 78 14.08 -0.28 9.76
C GLU A 78 14.41 1.16 9.33
#